data_AF-A0A2R6MJA2-F1
#
_entry.id   AF-A0A2R6MJA2-F1
#
_cell.length_a   1.000
_cell.length_b   1.000
_cell.length_c   1.000
_cell.angle_alpha   90.00
_cell.angle_beta   90.00
_cell.angle_gamma   90.00
#
_symmetry.space_group_name_H-M   'P 1'
#
loop_
_entity.id
_entity.type
_entity.pdbx_description
1 polymer ?
#
loop_
_entity_poly.entity_id
_entity_poly.type
_entity_poly.pdbx_seq_one_letter_code
_entity_poly.pdbx_strand_id
1 'polypeptide(L)'
;MSTFADLSAAAYCPRKLYYRRREEEFEIPETVRAKRRLAFRYQELSDPDSDLSGEPIAVTPTQYRANLGCLRERDAWGLLAEPDRTQVLLEGKDARGIAQKVDDDPPAVSVVSAGEPPETGVWTPQSVRAVAAAKALAWELGESVDRAYVEYPTHGLVRTVELTTRKKARYREALARAESIDGPPSRIDNDAKCDACEYRPTCGTKTRSLRSLL
;
A
#
# COMPACT_ATOMS: atom_id res chain seq x y z
N MET A 1 0.93 -16.40 -8.50
CA MET A 1 1.25 -15.68 -7.25
C MET A 1 0.65 -14.28 -7.31
N SER A 2 -0.09 -13.85 -6.28
CA SER A 2 -0.72 -12.52 -6.25
C SER A 2 0.29 -11.41 -5.96
N THR A 3 0.12 -10.23 -6.56
CA THR A 3 0.95 -9.08 -6.20
C THR A 3 0.51 -8.46 -4.88
N PHE A 4 1.38 -7.74 -4.16
CA PHE A 4 0.98 -6.99 -2.95
C PHE A 4 -0.15 -5.99 -3.26
N ALA A 5 -0.13 -5.41 -4.46
CA ALA A 5 -1.15 -4.48 -4.92
C ALA A 5 -2.48 -5.19 -5.22
N ASP A 6 -2.44 -6.42 -5.75
CA ASP A 6 -3.62 -7.27 -5.96
C ASP A 6 -4.26 -7.63 -4.62
N LEU A 7 -3.46 -8.06 -3.64
CA LEU A 7 -3.97 -8.40 -2.31
C LEU A 7 -4.60 -7.21 -1.61
N SER A 8 -3.98 -6.03 -1.75
CA SER A 8 -4.57 -4.77 -1.29
C SER A 8 -5.91 -4.49 -1.99
N ALA A 9 -5.97 -4.66 -3.32
CA ALA A 9 -7.18 -4.47 -4.10
C ALA A 9 -8.29 -5.48 -3.73
N ALA A 10 -7.95 -6.76 -3.54
CA ALA A 10 -8.87 -7.81 -3.08
C ALA A 10 -9.47 -7.47 -1.71
N ALA A 11 -8.65 -6.94 -0.79
CA ALA A 11 -9.10 -6.48 0.51
C ALA A 11 -9.97 -5.20 0.45
N TYR A 12 -9.81 -4.37 -0.59
CA TYR A 12 -10.60 -3.16 -0.79
C TYR A 12 -11.96 -3.47 -1.45
N CYS A 13 -11.91 -4.15 -2.60
CA CYS A 13 -13.03 -4.57 -3.43
C CYS A 13 -12.56 -5.68 -4.41
N PRO A 14 -12.95 -6.96 -4.23
CA PRO A 14 -12.59 -8.04 -5.14
C PRO A 14 -13.02 -7.78 -6.59
N ARG A 15 -14.17 -7.11 -6.78
CA ARG A 15 -14.66 -6.74 -8.11
C ARG A 15 -13.77 -5.69 -8.80
N LYS A 16 -13.18 -4.76 -8.04
CA LYS A 16 -12.15 -3.83 -8.56
C LYS A 16 -10.91 -4.60 -9.04
N LEU A 17 -10.45 -5.60 -8.28
CA LEU A 17 -9.34 -6.46 -8.70
C LEU A 17 -9.65 -7.21 -10.01
N TYR A 18 -10.89 -7.70 -10.18
CA TYR A 18 -11.32 -8.36 -11.42
C TYR A 18 -11.13 -7.48 -12.66
N TYR A 19 -11.52 -6.20 -12.59
CA TYR A 19 -11.36 -5.27 -13.71
C TYR A 19 -9.90 -4.89 -13.91
N ARG A 20 -9.17 -4.60 -12.83
CA ARG A 20 -7.76 -4.23 -12.90
C ARG A 20 -6.89 -5.30 -13.58
N ARG A 21 -7.16 -6.58 -13.36
CA ARG A 21 -6.44 -7.69 -14.02
C ARG A 21 -6.70 -7.80 -15.53
N ARG A 22 -7.72 -7.09 -16.04
CA ARG A 22 -8.10 -7.06 -17.45
C ARG A 22 -7.72 -5.76 -18.15
N GLU A 23 -7.18 -4.80 -17.41
CA GLU A 23 -6.57 -3.62 -18.03
C GLU A 23 -5.23 -4.04 -18.63
N GLU A 24 -5.10 -3.86 -19.94
CA GLU A 24 -3.88 -4.16 -20.69
C GLU A 24 -2.75 -3.18 -20.33
N GLU A 25 -3.12 -1.94 -19.99
CA GLU A 25 -2.19 -0.90 -19.57
C GLU A 25 -2.60 -0.35 -18.20
N PHE A 26 -1.74 -0.56 -17.20
CA PHE A 26 -1.85 0.09 -15.89
C PHE A 26 -0.64 0.98 -15.67
N GLU A 27 -0.82 2.30 -15.80
CA GLU A 27 0.20 3.26 -15.45
C GLU A 27 -0.10 3.95 -14.11
N ILE A 28 0.92 4.06 -13.25
CA ILE A 28 0.81 4.86 -12.03
C ILE A 28 0.90 6.34 -12.43
N PRO A 29 -0.12 7.18 -12.14
CA PRO A 29 -0.10 8.59 -12.49
C PRO A 29 1.10 9.33 -11.89
N GLU A 30 1.65 10.30 -12.62
CA GLU A 30 2.84 11.04 -12.17
C GLU A 30 2.62 11.78 -10.85
N THR A 31 1.41 12.28 -10.61
CA THR A 31 1.01 12.87 -9.33
C THR A 31 1.14 11.88 -8.16
N VAL A 32 0.83 10.60 -8.38
CA VAL A 32 1.01 9.53 -7.39
C VAL A 32 2.49 9.20 -7.23
N ARG A 33 3.28 9.20 -8.31
CA ARG A 33 4.73 8.97 -8.24
C ARG A 33 5.43 10.08 -7.46
N ALA A 34 5.12 11.34 -7.75
CA ALA A 34 5.65 12.51 -7.04
C ALA A 34 5.39 12.44 -5.53
N LYS A 35 4.15 12.15 -5.12
CA LYS A 35 3.79 11.95 -3.71
C LYS A 35 4.58 10.82 -3.05
N ARG A 36 4.86 9.72 -3.78
CA ARG A 36 5.65 8.59 -3.26
C ARG A 36 7.14 8.92 -3.14
N ARG A 37 7.69 9.76 -4.02
CA ARG A 37 9.12 10.15 -3.99
C ARG A 37 9.51 10.87 -2.72
N LEU A 38 8.59 11.61 -2.09
CA LEU A 38 8.80 12.22 -0.77
C LEU A 38 9.30 11.21 0.28
N ALA A 39 8.89 9.93 0.19
CA ALA A 39 9.31 8.90 1.13
C ALA A 39 10.84 8.74 1.17
N PHE A 40 11.54 8.99 0.06
CA PHE A 40 12.98 8.79 -0.05
C PHE A 40 13.79 10.05 0.24
N ARG A 41 13.13 11.12 0.70
CA ARG A 41 13.73 12.45 0.92
C ARG A 41 13.50 12.97 2.33
N TYR A 42 13.12 12.13 3.30
CA TYR A 42 12.79 12.63 4.65
C TYR A 42 13.93 13.40 5.32
N GLN A 43 15.18 13.00 5.14
CA GLN A 43 16.32 13.74 5.69
C GLN A 43 16.40 15.15 5.10
N GLU A 44 16.42 15.26 3.78
CA GLU A 44 16.41 16.54 3.04
C GLU A 44 15.20 17.40 3.45
N LEU A 45 13.99 16.84 3.46
CA LEU A 45 12.75 17.57 3.73
C LEU A 45 12.59 17.96 5.21
N SER A 46 13.36 17.34 6.11
CA SER A 46 13.40 17.72 7.53
C SER A 46 14.29 18.92 7.80
N ASP A 47 15.18 19.26 6.86
CA ASP A 47 16.07 20.41 6.97
C ASP A 47 15.27 21.73 7.02
N PRO A 48 15.50 22.61 8.02
CA PRO A 48 14.91 23.93 8.08
C PRO A 48 15.11 24.79 6.83
N ASP A 49 16.21 24.58 6.11
CA ASP A 49 16.60 25.36 4.92
C ASP A 49 15.97 24.82 3.62
N SER A 50 15.42 23.61 3.62
CA SER A 50 14.74 23.03 2.45
C SER A 50 13.43 23.75 2.13
N ASP A 51 13.28 24.24 0.90
CA ASP A 51 12.02 24.83 0.44
C ASP A 51 10.95 23.75 0.17
N LEU A 52 9.87 23.77 0.94
CA LEU A 52 8.74 22.85 0.82
C LEU A 52 7.59 23.42 -0.03
N SER A 53 7.70 24.65 -0.55
CA SER A 53 6.60 25.35 -1.23
C SER A 53 6.13 24.65 -2.50
N GLY A 54 7.04 23.97 -3.21
CA GLY A 54 6.75 23.20 -4.43
C GLY A 54 6.47 21.72 -4.19
N GLU A 55 6.58 21.24 -2.95
CA GLU A 55 6.43 19.81 -2.64
C GLU A 55 4.95 19.41 -2.55
N PRO A 56 4.57 18.20 -3.00
CA PRO A 56 3.18 17.73 -2.96
C PRO A 56 2.76 17.26 -1.54
N ILE A 57 3.03 18.08 -0.53
CA ILE A 57 2.62 17.86 0.86
C ILE A 57 1.16 18.26 1.06
N ALA A 58 0.46 17.54 1.95
CA ALA A 58 -0.95 17.72 2.25
C ALA A 58 -1.19 18.53 3.54
N VAL A 59 -0.12 18.92 4.23
CA VAL A 59 -0.12 19.70 5.48
C VAL A 59 0.79 20.91 5.32
N THR A 60 0.75 21.85 6.27
CA THR A 60 1.65 23.00 6.24
C THR A 60 3.12 22.58 6.35
N PRO A 61 4.09 23.32 5.77
CA PRO A 61 5.52 23.04 5.93
C PRO A 61 5.95 22.88 7.40
N THR A 62 5.44 23.73 8.30
CA THR A 62 5.70 23.65 9.74
C THR A 62 5.20 22.35 10.34
N GLN A 63 3.97 21.95 10.04
CA GLN A 63 3.40 20.69 10.53
C GLN A 63 4.14 19.49 9.94
N TYR A 64 4.53 19.56 8.66
CA TYR A 64 5.30 18.53 8.00
C TYR A 64 6.63 18.27 8.70
N ARG A 65 7.40 19.34 8.95
CA ARG A 65 8.68 19.25 9.68
C ARG A 65 8.50 18.78 11.12
N ALA A 66 7.45 19.24 11.81
CA ALA A 66 7.12 18.73 13.14
C ALA A 66 6.86 17.21 13.12
N ASN A 67 6.11 16.72 12.12
CA ASN A 67 5.85 15.29 11.96
C ASN A 67 7.14 14.51 11.67
N LEU A 68 8.03 15.01 10.79
CA LEU A 68 9.32 14.39 10.52
C LEU A 68 10.25 14.42 11.74
N GLY A 69 10.23 15.49 12.53
CA GLY A 69 10.95 15.56 13.81
C GLY A 69 10.49 14.46 14.77
N CYS A 70 9.18 14.28 14.95
CA CYS A 70 8.63 13.18 15.73
C CYS A 70 8.99 11.80 15.15
N LEU A 71 9.11 11.68 13.83
CA LEU A 71 9.46 10.43 13.16
C LEU A 71 10.94 10.05 13.39
N ARG A 72 11.82 11.05 13.47
CA ARG A 72 13.26 10.89 13.71
C ARG A 72 13.57 10.27 15.08
N GLU A 73 12.74 10.55 16.07
CA GLU A 73 12.88 10.00 17.43
C GLU A 73 12.39 8.55 17.57
N ARG A 74 11.91 7.92 16.49
CA ARG A 74 11.40 6.54 16.52
C ARG A 74 12.48 5.54 16.16
N ASP A 75 12.44 4.36 16.76
CA ASP A 75 13.34 3.23 16.44
C ASP A 75 13.37 2.87 14.95
N ALA A 76 12.27 3.11 14.24
CA ALA A 76 12.15 2.82 12.81
C ALA A 76 12.86 3.85 11.91
N TRP A 77 13.52 4.88 12.47
CA TRP A 77 14.12 5.94 11.67
C TRP A 77 15.19 5.42 10.70
N GLY A 78 16.00 4.43 11.10
CA GLY A 78 16.97 3.76 10.22
C GLY A 78 16.34 3.31 8.90
N LEU A 79 15.41 2.35 8.98
CA LEU A 79 14.57 1.90 7.85
C LEU A 79 13.96 3.04 7.01
N LEU A 80 13.55 4.13 7.64
CA LEU A 80 12.80 5.18 6.97
C LEU A 80 13.69 6.21 6.29
N ALA A 81 14.88 6.46 6.80
CA ALA A 81 15.80 7.48 6.31
C ALA A 81 16.94 6.89 5.49
N GLU A 82 17.51 5.78 5.94
CA GLU A 82 18.68 5.11 5.38
C GLU A 82 18.48 3.58 5.38
N PRO A 83 17.52 3.06 4.59
CA PRO A 83 17.28 1.63 4.55
C PRO A 83 18.41 0.87 3.86
N ASP A 84 18.60 -0.41 4.23
CA ASP A 84 19.56 -1.30 3.56
C ASP A 84 19.26 -1.44 2.07
N ARG A 85 17.98 -1.52 1.72
CA ARG A 85 17.51 -1.72 0.34
C ARG A 85 16.31 -0.84 0.02
N THR A 86 16.29 -0.27 -1.18
CA THR A 86 15.17 0.55 -1.68
C THR A 86 14.56 -0.05 -2.94
N GLN A 87 13.24 0.02 -3.04
CA GLN A 87 12.47 -0.37 -4.23
C GLN A 87 12.76 -1.78 -4.75
N VAL A 88 12.97 -2.75 -3.85
CA VAL A 88 13.28 -4.13 -4.20
C VAL A 88 12.03 -4.97 -4.46
N LEU A 89 12.12 -5.87 -5.44
CA LEU A 89 11.15 -6.95 -5.61
C LEU A 89 11.37 -7.96 -4.49
N LEU A 90 10.32 -8.23 -3.72
CA LEU A 90 10.28 -9.35 -2.79
C LEU A 90 9.38 -10.45 -3.35
N GLU A 91 9.83 -11.70 -3.27
CA GLU A 91 9.11 -12.89 -3.69
C GLU A 91 8.97 -13.88 -2.53
N GLY A 92 7.78 -13.89 -1.92
CA GLY A 92 7.42 -14.85 -0.88
C GLY A 92 6.80 -16.11 -1.45
N LYS A 93 6.42 -17.02 -0.54
CA LYS A 93 5.68 -18.24 -0.89
C LYS A 93 4.39 -17.98 -1.69
N ASP A 94 3.56 -17.04 -1.21
CA ASP A 94 2.20 -16.85 -1.74
C ASP A 94 2.00 -15.48 -2.41
N ALA A 95 2.93 -14.53 -2.21
CA ALA A 95 2.78 -13.15 -2.66
C ALA A 95 4.13 -12.54 -3.06
N ARG A 96 4.08 -11.64 -4.06
CA ARG A 96 5.26 -10.87 -4.51
C ARG A 96 4.96 -9.40 -4.72
N GLY A 97 6.00 -8.58 -4.79
CA GLY A 97 5.87 -7.20 -5.25
C GLY A 97 6.98 -6.30 -4.74
N ILE A 98 6.90 -5.02 -5.13
CA ILE A 98 7.90 -4.04 -4.74
C ILE A 98 7.67 -3.57 -3.30
N ALA A 99 8.62 -3.86 -2.42
CA ALA A 99 8.79 -3.18 -1.14
C ALA A 99 9.51 -1.84 -1.36
N GLN A 100 9.11 -0.80 -0.65
CA GLN A 100 9.70 0.52 -0.89
C GLN A 100 11.02 0.69 -0.16
N LYS A 101 11.09 0.21 1.08
CA LYS A 101 12.30 0.20 1.90
C LYS A 101 12.34 -1.10 2.69
N VAL A 102 13.52 -1.66 2.86
CA VAL A 102 13.77 -2.89 3.60
C VAL A 102 15.06 -2.74 4.38
N ASP A 103 15.02 -3.18 5.64
CA ASP A 103 16.19 -3.47 6.45
C ASP A 103 16.24 -4.98 6.67
N ASP A 104 17.45 -5.52 6.70
CA ASP A 104 17.70 -6.96 6.86
C ASP A 104 18.01 -7.32 8.33
N ASP A 105 18.52 -6.39 9.14
CA ASP A 105 18.80 -6.60 10.57
C ASP A 105 18.56 -5.34 11.45
N PRO A 106 17.53 -5.35 12.33
CA PRO A 106 16.47 -6.35 12.42
C PRO A 106 15.55 -6.27 11.20
N PRO A 107 15.02 -7.41 10.72
CA PRO A 107 14.34 -7.43 9.44
C PRO A 107 13.01 -6.68 9.50
N ALA A 108 12.87 -5.67 8.63
CA ALA A 108 11.72 -4.78 8.61
C ALA A 108 11.44 -4.27 7.20
N VAL A 109 10.19 -3.92 6.92
CA VAL A 109 9.77 -3.45 5.59
C VAL A 109 8.80 -2.29 5.67
N SER A 110 8.95 -1.32 4.78
CA SER A 110 7.98 -0.25 4.56
C SER A 110 7.31 -0.34 3.20
N VAL A 111 6.03 0.03 3.17
CA VAL A 111 5.28 0.29 1.94
C VAL A 111 4.74 1.71 1.94
N VAL A 112 4.64 2.32 0.77
CA VAL A 112 4.24 3.72 0.62
C VAL A 112 2.81 3.85 0.09
N SER A 113 2.03 4.71 0.75
CA SER A 113 0.71 5.18 0.35
C SER A 113 0.76 6.64 -0.09
N ALA A 114 0.16 6.95 -1.23
CA ALA A 114 0.00 8.34 -1.71
C ALA A 114 -1.33 8.99 -1.25
N GLY A 115 -2.17 8.23 -0.56
CA GLY A 115 -3.45 8.71 -0.02
C GLY A 115 -3.34 9.21 1.41
N GLU A 116 -4.45 9.69 1.95
CA GLU A 116 -4.57 10.18 3.32
C GLU A 116 -4.57 9.02 4.35
N PRO A 117 -3.83 9.15 5.47
CA PRO A 117 -3.93 8.20 6.57
C PRO A 117 -5.31 8.27 7.25
N PRO A 118 -5.83 7.16 7.81
CA PRO A 118 -6.98 7.26 8.70
C PRO A 118 -6.57 8.01 9.98
N GLU A 119 -7.56 8.60 10.67
CA GLU A 119 -7.36 9.23 11.99
C GLU A 119 -6.62 8.28 12.94
N THR A 120 -7.06 7.02 13.00
CA THR A 120 -6.45 5.97 13.82
C THR A 120 -6.14 4.71 13.01
N GLY A 121 -4.97 4.12 13.27
CA GLY A 121 -4.56 2.84 12.70
C GLY A 121 -4.13 2.94 11.23
N VAL A 122 -4.50 1.92 10.45
CA VAL A 122 -4.13 1.76 9.03
C VAL A 122 -5.34 1.19 8.28
N TRP A 123 -5.63 1.72 7.09
CA TRP A 123 -6.69 1.18 6.25
C TRP A 123 -6.45 -0.31 5.96
N THR A 124 -7.50 -1.13 6.03
CA THR A 124 -7.40 -2.59 5.84
C THR A 124 -6.61 -3.00 4.58
N PRO A 125 -6.82 -2.39 3.40
CA PRO A 125 -6.03 -2.69 2.19
C PRO A 125 -4.53 -2.43 2.34
N GLN A 126 -4.15 -1.36 3.02
CA GLN A 126 -2.75 -0.99 3.24
C GLN A 126 -2.09 -1.92 4.27
N SER A 127 -2.85 -2.30 5.31
CA SER A 127 -2.42 -3.30 6.30
C SER A 127 -2.17 -4.66 5.65
N VAL A 128 -3.07 -5.12 4.76
CA VAL A 128 -2.87 -6.35 3.98
C VAL A 128 -1.62 -6.27 3.10
N ARG A 129 -1.40 -5.14 2.43
CA ARG A 129 -0.22 -4.90 1.60
C ARG A 129 1.08 -5.00 2.42
N ALA A 130 1.11 -4.36 3.59
CA ALA A 130 2.27 -4.37 4.48
C ALA A 130 2.56 -5.78 5.04
N VAL A 131 1.51 -6.52 5.44
CA VAL A 131 1.66 -7.93 5.88
C VAL A 131 2.16 -8.83 4.75
N ALA A 132 1.69 -8.61 3.52
CA ALA A 132 2.16 -9.37 2.35
C ALA A 132 3.65 -9.13 2.11
N ALA A 133 4.10 -7.87 2.18
CA ALA A 133 5.52 -7.52 2.04
C ALA A 133 6.38 -8.14 3.15
N ALA A 134 5.95 -8.05 4.41
CA ALA A 134 6.68 -8.63 5.53
C ALA A 134 6.75 -10.17 5.46
N LYS A 135 5.68 -10.83 5.01
CA LYS A 135 5.71 -12.29 4.80
C LYS A 135 6.60 -12.71 3.64
N ALA A 136 6.76 -11.86 2.61
CA ALA A 136 7.69 -12.11 1.53
C ALA A 136 9.14 -11.92 1.99
N LEU A 137 9.44 -10.85 2.73
CA LEU A 137 10.76 -10.65 3.33
C LEU A 137 11.14 -11.80 4.27
N ALA A 138 10.22 -12.19 5.16
CA ALA A 138 10.42 -13.32 6.07
C ALA A 138 10.71 -14.64 5.33
N TRP A 139 10.12 -14.83 4.15
CA TRP A 139 10.37 -16.01 3.33
C TRP A 139 11.75 -15.99 2.68
N GLU A 140 12.19 -14.83 2.17
CA GLU A 140 13.52 -14.66 1.58
C GLU A 140 14.65 -14.83 2.61
N LEU A 141 14.50 -14.23 3.79
CA LEU A 141 15.51 -14.29 4.84
C LEU A 141 15.48 -15.62 5.61
N GLY A 142 14.37 -16.36 5.56
CA GLY A 142 14.19 -17.56 6.39
C GLY A 142 13.96 -17.24 7.88
N GLU A 143 13.64 -16.00 8.21
CA GLU A 143 13.50 -15.48 9.58
C GLU A 143 12.16 -14.76 9.80
N SER A 144 11.75 -14.56 11.05
CA SER A 144 10.49 -13.88 11.35
C SER A 144 10.59 -12.37 11.23
N VAL A 145 9.70 -11.77 10.43
CA VAL A 145 9.47 -10.32 10.40
C VAL A 145 8.24 -9.98 11.24
N ASP A 146 8.42 -9.25 12.34
CA ASP A 146 7.33 -8.94 13.28
C ASP A 146 6.65 -7.59 13.01
N ARG A 147 7.35 -6.69 12.31
CA ARG A 147 6.90 -5.32 12.06
C ARG A 147 6.98 -4.98 10.58
N ALA A 148 5.96 -4.30 10.10
CA ALA A 148 5.96 -3.60 8.83
C ALA A 148 5.49 -2.17 9.03
N TYR A 149 5.74 -1.29 8.07
CA TYR A 149 5.40 0.12 8.14
C TYR A 149 4.59 0.55 6.92
N VAL A 150 3.63 1.43 7.13
CA VAL A 150 2.93 2.14 6.06
C VAL A 150 3.27 3.61 6.16
N GLU A 151 3.93 4.12 5.14
CA GLU A 151 4.31 5.51 5.03
C GLU A 151 3.23 6.32 4.30
N TYR A 152 2.96 7.52 4.80
CA TYR A 152 2.08 8.53 4.22
C TYR A 152 2.90 9.79 3.96
N PRO A 153 3.71 9.82 2.90
CA PRO A 153 4.80 10.78 2.77
C PRO A 153 4.33 12.21 2.61
N THR A 154 3.13 12.46 2.08
CA THR A 154 2.57 13.81 1.96
C THR A 154 2.18 14.42 3.31
N HIS A 155 2.11 13.60 4.36
CA HIS A 155 1.78 14.03 5.72
C HIS A 155 2.99 13.92 6.67
N GLY A 156 4.12 13.34 6.23
CA GLY A 156 5.26 13.06 7.11
C GLY A 156 4.93 12.04 8.20
N LEU A 157 3.95 11.17 7.97
CA LEU A 157 3.45 10.21 8.96
C LEU A 157 3.77 8.77 8.57
N VAL A 158 4.09 7.95 9.55
CA VAL A 158 4.31 6.50 9.38
C VAL A 158 3.55 5.71 10.43
N ARG A 159 2.83 4.69 10.00
CA ARG A 159 2.06 3.80 10.86
C ARG A 159 2.71 2.43 10.95
N THR A 160 2.85 1.92 12.17
CA THR A 160 3.35 0.57 12.42
C THR A 160 2.24 -0.46 12.22
N VAL A 161 2.56 -1.52 11.49
CA VAL A 161 1.73 -2.70 11.29
C VAL A 161 2.42 -3.89 11.93
N GLU A 162 2.06 -4.16 13.19
CA GLU A 162 2.47 -5.40 13.86
C GLU A 162 1.78 -6.61 13.23
N LEU A 163 2.51 -7.71 13.02
CA LEU A 163 2.03 -8.91 12.34
C LEU A 163 1.18 -9.83 13.25
N THR A 164 0.12 -9.28 13.83
CA THR A 164 -0.81 -10.01 14.70
C THR A 164 -1.59 -11.10 13.97
N THR A 165 -2.09 -12.10 14.71
CA THR A 165 -2.93 -13.19 14.18
C THR A 165 -4.12 -12.67 13.37
N ARG A 166 -4.79 -11.60 13.84
CA ARG A 166 -5.92 -10.98 13.14
C ARG A 166 -5.51 -10.38 11.79
N LYS A 167 -4.36 -9.71 11.72
CA LYS A 167 -3.86 -9.14 10.45
C LYS A 167 -3.37 -10.22 9.49
N LYS A 168 -2.71 -11.26 10.01
CA LYS A 168 -2.35 -12.48 9.25
C LYS A 168 -3.59 -13.19 8.68
N ALA A 169 -4.69 -13.25 9.44
CA ALA A 169 -5.96 -13.78 8.96
C ALA A 169 -6.54 -12.95 7.80
N ARG A 170 -6.59 -11.62 7.96
CA ARG A 170 -7.06 -10.71 6.89
C ARG A 170 -6.24 -10.82 5.60
N TYR A 171 -4.92 -10.98 5.73
CA TYR A 171 -4.04 -11.26 4.59
C TYR A 171 -4.44 -12.58 3.90
N ARG A 172 -4.62 -13.67 4.65
CA ARG A 172 -5.03 -14.98 4.08
C ARG A 172 -6.40 -14.91 3.41
N GLU A 173 -7.35 -14.20 3.99
CA GLU A 173 -8.66 -14.00 3.34
C GLU A 173 -8.54 -13.19 2.05
N ALA A 174 -7.69 -12.16 2.01
CA ALA A 174 -7.46 -11.38 0.80
C ALA A 174 -6.78 -12.22 -0.28
N LEU A 175 -5.84 -13.09 0.10
CA LEU A 175 -5.19 -14.04 -0.80
C LEU A 175 -6.21 -15.03 -1.38
N ALA A 176 -6.98 -15.70 -0.53
CA ALA A 176 -8.01 -16.64 -0.97
C ALA A 176 -9.04 -15.97 -1.90
N ARG A 177 -9.49 -14.75 -1.54
CA ARG A 177 -10.38 -13.95 -2.40
C ARG A 177 -9.75 -13.59 -3.73
N ALA A 178 -8.45 -13.26 -3.77
CA ALA A 178 -7.76 -12.92 -5.01
C ALA A 178 -7.57 -14.13 -5.93
N GLU A 179 -7.35 -15.31 -5.35
CA GLU A 179 -7.17 -16.57 -6.08
C GLU A 179 -8.48 -17.13 -6.61
N SER A 180 -9.60 -16.91 -5.90
CA SER A 180 -10.92 -17.38 -6.32
C SER A 180 -11.60 -16.54 -7.41
N ILE A 181 -10.95 -15.51 -7.96
CA ILE A 181 -11.54 -14.65 -9.00
C ILE A 181 -11.36 -15.34 -10.36
N ASP A 182 -12.42 -16.01 -10.81
CA ASP A 182 -12.57 -16.60 -12.13
C ASP A 182 -13.54 -15.79 -13.02
N GLY A 183 -14.55 -15.17 -12.42
CA GLY A 183 -15.52 -14.25 -13.03
C GLY A 183 -15.71 -12.97 -12.21
N PRO A 184 -16.60 -12.04 -12.63
CA PRO A 184 -16.82 -10.79 -11.92
C PRO A 184 -17.48 -11.04 -10.55
N PRO A 185 -16.79 -10.80 -9.42
CA PRO A 185 -17.34 -10.99 -8.09
C PRO A 185 -18.55 -10.10 -7.84
N SER A 186 -19.39 -10.41 -6.84
CA SER A 186 -20.50 -9.54 -6.46
C SER A 186 -20.04 -8.12 -6.13
N ARG A 187 -20.92 -7.14 -6.35
CA ARG A 187 -20.67 -5.77 -5.90
C ARG A 187 -20.59 -5.74 -4.38
N ILE A 188 -19.68 -4.95 -3.86
CA ILE A 188 -19.63 -4.66 -2.43
C ILE A 188 -20.73 -3.66 -2.08
N ASP A 189 -21.24 -3.77 -0.86
CA ASP A 189 -22.22 -2.83 -0.32
C ASP A 189 -21.49 -1.69 0.41
N ASN A 190 -21.01 -0.73 -0.38
CA ASN A 190 -20.31 0.46 0.14
C ASN A 190 -20.30 1.58 -0.91
N ASP A 191 -21.26 2.50 -0.82
CA ASP A 191 -21.43 3.58 -1.80
C ASP A 191 -20.23 4.51 -1.86
N ALA A 192 -19.65 4.89 -0.71
CA ALA A 192 -18.47 5.75 -0.66
C ALA A 192 -17.28 5.17 -1.45
N LYS A 193 -17.05 3.85 -1.38
CA LYS A 193 -16.04 3.17 -2.20
C LYS A 193 -16.46 3.06 -3.66
N CYS A 194 -17.74 2.83 -3.92
CA CYS A 194 -18.25 2.65 -5.28
C CYS A 194 -18.26 3.96 -6.08
N ASP A 195 -18.55 5.08 -5.44
CA ASP A 195 -18.63 6.39 -6.07
C ASP A 195 -17.25 6.93 -6.47
N ALA A 196 -16.23 6.66 -5.66
CA ALA A 196 -14.83 7.01 -5.96
C ALA A 196 -14.11 6.00 -6.87
N CYS A 197 -14.78 4.93 -7.31
CA CYS A 197 -14.15 3.85 -8.08
C CYS A 197 -14.00 4.22 -9.56
N GLU A 198 -12.78 4.13 -10.09
CA GLU A 198 -12.46 4.34 -11.51
C GLU A 198 -13.22 3.38 -12.44
N TYR A 199 -13.60 2.20 -11.93
CA TYR A 199 -14.38 1.21 -12.68
C TYR A 199 -15.89 1.39 -12.51
N ARG A 200 -16.39 2.40 -11.78
CA ARG A 200 -17.84 2.62 -11.57
C ARG A 200 -18.66 2.56 -12.88
N PRO A 201 -18.21 3.14 -14.01
CA PRO A 201 -18.96 3.10 -15.28
C PRO A 201 -19.19 1.67 -15.82
N THR A 202 -18.29 0.72 -15.51
CA THR A 202 -18.35 -0.67 -16.00
C THR A 202 -18.72 -1.68 -14.90
N CYS A 203 -18.65 -1.29 -13.63
CA CYS A 203 -18.84 -2.15 -12.45
C CYS A 203 -20.29 -2.60 -12.24
N GLY A 204 -21.26 -1.89 -12.81
CA GLY A 204 -22.71 -2.13 -12.64
C GLY A 204 -23.52 -2.26 -13.92
N THR A 205 -22.90 -2.19 -15.10
CA THR A 205 -23.63 -2.43 -16.34
C THR A 205 -24.02 -3.91 -16.36
N LYS A 206 -25.31 -4.19 -16.57
CA LYS A 206 -25.76 -5.54 -16.93
C LYS A 206 -24.97 -5.90 -18.18
N THR A 207 -23.99 -6.78 -18.07
CA THR A 207 -23.42 -7.44 -19.24
C THR A 207 -24.62 -8.00 -20.00
N ARG A 208 -24.85 -7.52 -21.23
CA ARG A 208 -25.84 -8.14 -22.13
C ARG A 208 -25.44 -9.60 -22.22
N SER A 209 -26.12 -10.46 -21.46
CA SER A 209 -25.95 -11.90 -21.60
C SER A 209 -26.39 -12.27 -23.01
N LEU A 210 -25.70 -13.17 -23.68
CA LEU A 210 -26.04 -13.68 -25.03
C LEU A 210 -27.52 -14.07 -25.21
N ARG A 211 -28.24 -14.33 -24.10
CA ARG A 211 -29.70 -14.54 -24.06
C ARG A 211 -30.55 -13.32 -24.47
N SER A 212 -29.97 -12.14 -24.64
CA SER A 212 -30.65 -10.93 -25.12
C SER A 212 -30.34 -10.60 -26.59
N LEU A 213 -29.71 -11.53 -27.31
CA LEU A 213 -29.36 -11.42 -28.74
C LEU A 213 -29.97 -12.56 -29.58
N LEU A 214 -30.82 -13.40 -28.97
CA LEU A 214 -31.65 -14.42 -29.62
C LEU A 214 -33.12 -14.05 -29.41
#